data_AF-A0A351FGQ5-F1
#
_entry.id   AF-A0A351FGQ5-F1
#
_cell.length_a   1.000
_cell.length_b   1.000
_cell.length_c   1.000
_cell.angle_alpha   90.00
_cell.angle_beta   90.00
_cell.angle_gamma   90.00
#
_symmetry.space_group_name_H-M   'P 1'
#
loop_
_entity.id
_entity.type
_entity.pdbx_description
1 polymer ?
#
loop_
_entity_poly.entity_id
_entity_poly.type
_entity_poly.pdbx_seq_one_letter_code
_entity_poly.pdbx_strand_id
1 'polypeptide(L)'
;GPVMASDHNLYVVGDRMYQSNYGSGLRVLDISDRANPHEVAFFDSAPYNNNDPGHSSGESGAWSNYPFFEDGLVIFTSVREGLFIMKVSPPPVS
;
A
#
# COMPACT_ATOMS: atom_id res chain seq x y z
N GLY A 1 9.06 4.22 10.93
CA GLY A 1 8.69 3.22 11.96
C GLY A 1 7.32 2.66 11.63
N PRO A 2 6.88 1.53 12.22
CA PRO A 2 5.55 1.01 11.92
C PRO A 2 4.51 2.03 12.39
N VAL A 3 3.77 2.61 11.45
CA VAL A 3 2.60 3.44 11.74
C VAL A 3 1.48 2.46 12.04
N MET A 4 0.82 2.60 13.19
CA MET A 4 -0.40 1.82 13.44
C MET A 4 -1.43 2.19 12.37
N ALA A 5 -1.80 1.21 11.55
CA ALA A 5 -2.77 1.38 10.48
C ALA A 5 -3.52 0.07 10.29
N SER A 6 -4.73 0.18 9.75
CA SER A 6 -5.51 -0.97 9.32
C SER A 6 -5.23 -1.25 7.85
N ASP A 7 -5.17 -2.52 7.49
CA ASP A 7 -5.25 -2.95 6.10
C ASP A 7 -6.68 -2.77 5.59
N HIS A 8 -6.84 -2.52 4.29
CA HIS A 8 -8.16 -2.22 3.71
C HIS A 8 -8.43 -2.95 2.40
N ASN A 9 -7.56 -2.78 1.40
CA ASN A 9 -7.69 -3.48 0.11
C ASN A 9 -6.38 -4.15 -0.27
N LEU A 10 -6.42 -5.47 -0.41
CA LEU A 10 -5.26 -6.31 -0.67
C LEU A 10 -5.45 -7.00 -2.02
N TYR A 11 -4.46 -6.85 -2.91
CA TYR A 11 -4.44 -7.50 -4.22
C TYR A 11 -3.15 -8.29 -4.38
N VAL A 12 -3.24 -9.44 -5.06
CA VAL A 12 -2.10 -10.32 -5.31
C VAL A 12 -1.79 -10.32 -6.80
N VAL A 13 -0.51 -10.15 -7.14
CA VAL A 13 0.04 -10.30 -8.49
C VAL A 13 1.29 -11.16 -8.38
N GLY A 14 1.23 -12.38 -8.92
CA GLY A 14 2.32 -13.35 -8.81
C GLY A 14 2.69 -13.66 -7.36
N ASP A 15 3.92 -13.34 -6.99
CA ASP A 15 4.50 -13.50 -5.66
C ASP A 15 4.47 -12.22 -4.81
N ARG A 16 3.68 -11.20 -5.20
CA ARG A 16 3.54 -9.93 -4.48
C ARG A 16 2.12 -9.72 -3.97
N MET A 17 2.00 -9.18 -2.77
CA MET A 17 0.76 -8.64 -2.21
C MET A 17 0.87 -7.13 -2.07
N TYR A 18 -0.08 -6.40 -2.65
CA TYR A 18 -0.19 -4.95 -2.59
C TYR A 18 -1.34 -4.57 -1.67
N GLN A 19 -1.02 -3.86 -0.61
CA GLN A 19 -1.97 -3.54 0.45
C GLN A 19 -2.14 -2.02 0.54
N SER A 20 -3.38 -1.56 0.37
CA SER A 20 -3.78 -0.24 0.83
C SER A 20 -3.97 -0.31 2.35
N ASN A 21 -3.09 0.34 3.09
CA ASN A 21 -3.09 0.34 4.55
C ASN A 21 -3.28 1.76 5.09
N TYR A 22 -4.46 2.36 4.87
CA TYR A 22 -4.87 3.67 5.37
C TYR A 22 -3.68 4.57 5.76
N GLY A 23 -3.51 4.85 7.06
CA GLY A 23 -2.55 5.80 7.57
C GLY A 23 -1.07 5.43 7.42
N SER A 24 -0.77 4.26 6.86
CA SER A 24 0.58 3.83 6.52
C SER A 24 0.84 3.76 5.00
N GLY A 25 -0.17 4.07 4.19
CA GLY A 25 -0.08 4.17 2.73
C GLY A 25 -0.07 2.82 2.00
N LEU A 26 0.65 2.74 0.88
CA LEU A 26 0.81 1.52 0.09
C LEU A 26 1.91 0.65 0.68
N ARG A 27 1.60 -0.61 0.99
CA ARG A 27 2.57 -1.63 1.40
C ARG A 27 2.67 -2.73 0.35
N VAL A 28 3.87 -3.21 0.09
CA VAL A 28 4.11 -4.31 -0.84
C VAL A 28 4.87 -5.40 -0.12
N LEU A 29 4.26 -6.57 -0.03
CA LEU A 29 4.86 -7.76 0.58
C LEU A 29 5.30 -8.74 -0.51
N ASP A 30 6.46 -9.35 -0.31
CA ASP A 30 6.82 -10.60 -0.97
C ASP A 30 6.12 -11.74 -0.23
N ILE A 31 5.39 -12.56 -0.99
CA ILE A 31 4.60 -13.70 -0.52
C ILE A 31 5.00 -15.00 -1.22
N SER A 32 6.22 -15.06 -1.79
CA SER A 32 6.79 -16.28 -2.39
C SER A 32 6.79 -17.45 -1.41
N ASP A 33 7.13 -17.19 -0.14
CA ASP A 33 6.82 -18.04 1.00
C ASP A 33 5.57 -17.51 1.74
N ARG A 34 4.43 -18.16 1.50
CA ARG A 34 3.13 -17.75 2.08
C ARG A 34 3.07 -17.93 3.60
N ALA A 35 3.94 -18.76 4.18
CA ALA A 35 4.01 -18.93 5.64
C ALA A 35 4.82 -17.80 6.31
N ASN A 36 5.63 -17.07 5.54
CA ASN A 36 6.52 -16.04 6.04
C ASN A 36 6.59 -14.80 5.11
N PRO A 37 5.47 -14.08 4.94
CA PRO A 37 5.43 -12.88 4.13
C PRO A 37 6.30 -11.76 4.75
N HIS A 38 6.96 -10.96 3.91
CA HIS A 38 7.77 -9.83 4.38
C HIS A 38 7.65 -8.60 3.47
N GLU A 39 7.75 -7.40 4.06
CA GLU A 39 7.65 -6.14 3.32
C GLU A 39 8.89 -5.93 2.44
N VAL A 40 8.68 -5.61 1.17
CA VAL A 40 9.75 -5.31 0.19
C VAL A 40 9.70 -3.87 -0.32
N ALA A 41 8.56 -3.19 -0.21
CA ALA A 41 8.44 -1.77 -0.51
C ALA A 41 7.28 -1.13 0.24
N PHE A 42 7.37 0.18 0.44
CA PHE A 42 6.28 0.97 0.99
C PHE A 42 6.30 2.42 0.47
N PHE A 43 5.15 3.07 0.56
CA PHE A 43 5.03 4.52 0.41
C PHE A 43 3.98 5.05 1.36
N ASP A 44 4.38 5.94 2.25
CA ASP A 44 3.49 6.60 3.18
C ASP A 44 2.79 7.78 2.49
N SER A 45 1.50 7.63 2.21
CA SER A 45 0.68 8.68 1.62
C SER A 45 0.01 9.58 2.65
N ALA A 46 0.17 9.33 3.96
CA ALA A 46 -0.45 10.13 5.02
C ALA A 46 0.51 10.38 6.20
N PRO A 47 1.66 11.05 5.96
CA PRO A 47 2.69 11.24 6.99
C PRO A 47 2.29 12.16 8.15
N TYR A 48 1.14 12.85 8.03
CA TYR A 48 0.65 13.82 9.03
C TYR A 48 -0.51 13.27 9.88
N ASN A 49 -0.69 11.95 9.93
CA ASN A 49 -1.71 11.35 10.77
C ASN A 49 -1.46 11.62 12.25
N ASN A 50 -2.43 12.25 12.89
CA ASN A 50 -2.31 12.76 14.25
C ASN A 50 -3.54 12.46 15.13
N ASN A 51 -4.42 11.55 14.69
CA ASN A 51 -5.67 11.16 15.38
C ASN A 51 -6.70 12.28 15.55
N ASP A 52 -6.51 13.44 14.93
CA ASP A 52 -7.57 14.44 14.84
C ASP A 52 -8.72 13.90 13.96
N PRO A 53 -9.97 14.37 14.14
CA PRO A 53 -11.08 13.98 13.27
C PRO A 53 -10.75 14.21 11.79
N GLY A 54 -10.89 13.17 10.97
CA GLY A 54 -10.51 13.20 9.55
C GLY A 54 -9.01 13.02 9.28
N HIS A 55 -8.19 12.84 10.31
CA HIS A 55 -6.74 12.57 10.25
C HIS A 55 -6.35 11.31 11.04
N SER A 56 -7.35 10.52 11.45
CA SER A 56 -7.16 9.24 12.10
C SER A 56 -6.77 8.16 11.10
N SER A 57 -6.13 7.09 11.58
CA SER A 57 -5.68 5.97 10.75
C SER A 57 -6.80 5.21 10.03
N GLY A 58 -8.08 5.51 10.26
CA GLY A 58 -9.23 4.95 9.53
C GLY A 58 -9.87 5.94 8.55
N GLU A 59 -9.44 7.20 8.55
CA GLU A 59 -10.06 8.30 7.78
C GLU A 59 -9.07 8.96 6.81
N SER A 60 -7.82 8.52 6.79
CA SER A 60 -6.74 9.08 5.99
C SER A 60 -5.88 7.99 5.33
N GLY A 61 -5.09 8.41 4.34
CA GLY A 61 -4.14 7.52 3.68
C GLY A 61 -4.76 6.58 2.64
N ALA A 62 -4.05 5.51 2.30
CA ALA A 62 -4.35 4.70 1.11
C ALA A 62 -5.69 3.95 1.24
N TRP A 63 -6.58 4.18 0.27
CA TRP A 63 -7.91 3.57 0.24
C TRP A 63 -7.97 2.31 -0.63
N SER A 64 -7.49 2.42 -1.87
CA SER A 64 -7.45 1.30 -2.83
C SER A 64 -6.28 1.44 -3.80
N ASN A 65 -5.83 0.32 -4.36
CA ASN A 65 -4.72 0.25 -5.30
C ASN A 65 -5.04 -0.64 -6.52
N TYR A 66 -4.36 -0.40 -7.62
CA TYR A 66 -4.44 -1.17 -8.86
C TYR A 66 -3.02 -1.53 -9.32
N PRO A 67 -2.56 -2.76 -9.04
CA PRO A 67 -1.19 -3.20 -9.31
C PRO A 67 -1.05 -4.11 -10.55
N PHE A 68 -2.05 -4.16 -11.43
CA PHE A 68 -2.12 -5.16 -12.50
C PHE A 68 -1.37 -4.77 -13.80
N PHE A 69 -0.47 -3.80 -13.73
CA PHE A 69 0.38 -3.46 -14.86
C PHE A 69 1.63 -4.35 -14.88
N GLU A 70 1.93 -4.96 -16.03
CA GLU A 70 3.03 -5.92 -16.18
C GLU A 70 4.42 -5.33 -15.86
N ASP A 71 4.58 -4.02 -15.99
CA ASP A 71 5.86 -3.34 -15.77
C ASP A 71 6.08 -2.89 -14.32
N GLY A 72 5.22 -3.31 -13.39
CA GLY A 72 5.29 -2.97 -11.98
C GLY A 72 4.69 -1.61 -11.63
N LEU A 73 3.95 -0.97 -12.54
CA LEU A 73 3.19 0.23 -12.23
C LEU A 73 2.06 -0.10 -11.23
N VAL A 74 1.87 0.76 -10.25
CA VAL A 74 0.79 0.70 -9.27
C VAL A 74 0.16 2.08 -9.18
N ILE A 75 -1.16 2.13 -9.34
CA ILE A 75 -1.94 3.34 -9.11
C ILE A 75 -2.69 3.16 -7.82
N PHE A 76 -2.68 4.13 -6.92
CA PHE A 76 -3.49 4.05 -5.70
C PHE A 76 -4.06 5.42 -5.32
N THR A 77 -5.20 5.40 -4.65
CA THR A 77 -5.84 6.60 -4.11
C THR A 77 -5.61 6.71 -2.61
N SER A 78 -5.45 7.93 -2.14
CA SER A 78 -5.37 8.31 -0.74
C SER A 78 -6.52 9.25 -0.42
N VAL A 79 -7.18 9.06 0.72
CA VAL A 79 -8.44 9.77 1.06
C VAL A 79 -8.28 11.29 0.95
N ARG A 80 -7.13 11.86 1.35
CA ARG A 80 -6.90 13.31 1.35
C ARG A 80 -5.78 13.77 0.42
N GLU A 81 -4.85 12.88 0.11
CA GLU A 81 -3.62 13.19 -0.62
C GLU A 81 -3.75 12.91 -2.13
N GLY A 82 -4.88 12.34 -2.55
CA GLY A 82 -5.27 12.24 -3.96
C GLY A 82 -4.75 10.96 -4.63
N LEU A 83 -4.38 11.08 -5.91
CA LEU A 83 -3.97 9.96 -6.75
C LEU A 83 -2.44 9.87 -6.80
N PHE A 84 -1.92 8.67 -6.57
CA PHE A 84 -0.51 8.36 -6.69
C PHE A 84 -0.29 7.35 -7.81
N ILE A 85 0.79 7.56 -8.56
CA ILE A 85 1.25 6.66 -9.61
C ILE A 85 2.69 6.30 -9.26
N MET A 86 2.92 5.02 -9.01
CA MET A 86 4.15 4.49 -8.45
C MET A 86 4.67 3.38 -9.35
N LYS A 87 5.98 3.16 -9.37
CA LYS A 87 6.57 1.97 -10.01
C LYS A 87 7.32 1.18 -8.95
N VAL A 88 6.93 -0.08 -8.76
CA VAL A 88 7.60 -1.02 -7.87
C VAL A 88 8.67 -1.75 -8.66
N SER A 89 9.90 -1.75 -8.14
CA SER A 89 11.05 -2.37 -8.80
C SER A 89 11.76 -3.34 -7.85
N PRO A 90 12.09 -4.56 -8.31
CA PRO A 90 11.76 -5.13 -9.61
C PRO A 90 10.24 -5.37 -9.80
N PRO A 91 9.75 -5.50 -11.04
CA PRO A 91 8.35 -5.88 -11.29
C PRO A 91 8.04 -7.28 -10.72
N PRO A 92 6.78 -7.58 -10.38
CA PRO A 92 6.38 -8.90 -9.90
C PRO A 92 6.67 -9.97 -10.94
N VAL A 93 7.03 -11.18 -10.48
CA VAL A 93 7.23 -12.33 -11.37
C VAL A 93 5.87 -12.97 -11.63
N SER A 94 5.49 -13.09 -12.92
CA SER A 94 4.27 -13.73 -13.41
C SER A 94 4.35 -15.26 -13.29
#